data_AF-A0A938B787-F1
#
_entry.id   AF-A0A938B787-F1
#
_cell.length_a   1.000
_cell.length_b   1.000
_cell.length_c   1.000
_cell.angle_alpha   90.00
_cell.angle_beta   90.00
_cell.angle_gamma   90.00
#
_symmetry.space_group_name_H-M   'P 1'
#
loop_
_entity.id
_entity.type
_entity.pdbx_description
1 polymer ?
#
loop_
_entity_poly.entity_id
_entity_poly.type
_entity_poly.pdbx_seq_one_letter_code
_entity_poly.pdbx_strand_id
1 'polypeptide(L)'
;RLEAVCWNEADDCIVTPLAGLPHIVVELAHGHTTSSIQEAHRLNSPYIINDPTLHQAIIDAVGNPESGPLDIRTLARAVFQRDVGAVLHGVFLEKVAGRLRLQRLLSSFIEAEDITPVTSGGVKLDRVDPSGDAAAGYGNILFSRTEFVARRIRAYFNLDCATMRGYGLGEAAQRLLTALSLYKVLKVLDSGLHLRTACDLDAQTLTVTRPAGLTLDVALLADIEQTLPTLITACGFGAHAVMRLKAASAPRKRARTSRNSPPEDATPEEGDAE
;
A
#
# COMPACT_ATOMS: atom_id res chain seq x y z
N ARG A 1 0.58 4.63 -2.43
CA ARG A 1 0.76 6.10 -2.46
C ARG A 1 -0.36 6.83 -1.73
N LEU A 2 -1.63 6.49 -1.92
CA LEU A 2 -2.73 7.04 -1.09
C LEU A 2 -2.57 6.80 0.43
N GLU A 3 -1.76 5.83 0.86
CA GLU A 3 -1.37 5.65 2.27
C GLU A 3 -0.22 6.55 2.72
N ALA A 4 0.66 6.96 1.81
CA ALA A 4 1.86 7.72 2.17
C ALA A 4 1.49 9.08 2.77
N VAL A 5 0.43 9.72 2.26
CA VAL A 5 -0.10 10.99 2.79
C VAL A 5 -0.75 10.88 4.17
N CYS A 6 -0.84 9.67 4.72
CA CYS A 6 -1.33 9.43 6.07
C CYS A 6 -0.18 9.25 7.08
N TRP A 7 1.08 9.14 6.62
CA TRP A 7 2.24 8.90 7.47
C TRP A 7 3.24 10.05 7.37
N ASN A 8 3.74 10.49 8.52
CA ASN A 8 4.87 11.39 8.62
C ASN A 8 6.15 10.55 8.75
N GLU A 9 6.94 10.48 7.68
CA GLU A 9 8.18 9.71 7.66
C GLU A 9 9.26 10.26 8.59
N ALA A 10 9.28 11.57 8.84
CA ALA A 10 10.29 12.20 9.69
C ALA A 10 10.09 11.84 11.18
N ASP A 11 8.83 11.82 11.62
CA ASP A 11 8.46 11.56 13.01
C ASP A 11 7.99 10.10 13.25
N ASP A 12 8.03 9.26 12.21
CA ASP A 12 7.56 7.86 12.20
C ASP A 12 6.18 7.68 12.86
N CYS A 13 5.22 8.52 12.48
CA CYS A 13 3.89 8.50 13.06
C CYS A 13 2.79 8.89 12.07
N ILE A 14 1.54 8.62 12.43
CA ILE A 14 0.38 9.06 11.65
C ILE A 14 0.26 10.59 11.68
N VAL A 15 -0.14 11.20 10.56
CA VAL A 15 -0.31 12.66 10.47
C VAL A 15 -1.38 13.19 11.44
N THR A 16 -1.20 14.42 11.92
CA THR A 16 -2.04 15.05 12.95
C THR A 16 -3.54 14.99 12.68
N PRO A 17 -4.07 15.26 11.47
CA PRO A 17 -5.51 15.17 11.19
C PRO A 17 -6.10 13.77 11.39
N LEU A 18 -5.26 12.74 11.34
CA LEU A 18 -5.63 11.33 11.48
C LEU A 18 -5.28 10.76 12.86
N ALA A 19 -4.87 11.59 13.81
CA ALA A 19 -4.61 11.16 15.17
C ALA A 19 -5.83 10.42 15.76
N GLY A 20 -5.58 9.23 16.32
CA GLY A 20 -6.64 8.37 16.85
C GLY A 20 -7.35 7.48 15.81
N LEU A 21 -6.97 7.53 14.53
CA LEU A 21 -7.48 6.59 13.52
C LEU A 21 -6.95 5.17 13.80
N PRO A 22 -7.80 4.13 13.83
CA PRO A 22 -7.34 2.77 14.04
C PRO A 22 -6.36 2.28 12.99
N HIS A 23 -5.21 1.83 13.47
CA HIS A 23 -4.17 1.14 12.73
C HIS A 23 -3.31 0.35 13.72
N ILE A 24 -2.53 -0.60 13.21
CA ILE A 24 -1.63 -1.42 14.03
C ILE A 24 -0.21 -0.93 13.86
N VAL A 25 0.51 -0.73 14.96
CA VAL A 25 1.94 -0.43 15.00
C VAL A 25 2.66 -1.64 15.59
N VAL A 26 3.73 -2.08 14.96
CA VAL A 26 4.55 -3.22 15.37
C VAL A 26 5.94 -2.71 15.73
N GLU A 27 6.36 -2.93 16.96
CA GLU A 27 7.73 -2.70 17.41
C GLU A 27 8.65 -3.80 16.84
N LEU A 28 9.62 -3.39 16.04
CA LEU A 28 10.66 -4.24 15.46
C LEU A 28 11.92 -4.24 16.35
N ALA A 29 12.90 -5.06 15.98
CA ALA A 29 14.20 -5.04 16.63
C ALA A 29 14.89 -3.67 16.47
N HIS A 30 15.79 -3.35 17.40
CA HIS A 30 16.64 -2.15 17.37
C HIS A 30 15.88 -0.81 17.38
N GLY A 31 14.65 -0.79 17.90
CA GLY A 31 13.88 0.45 18.06
C GLY A 31 13.19 0.94 16.78
N HIS A 32 13.17 0.13 15.72
CA HIS A 32 12.40 0.42 14.52
C HIS A 32 10.92 0.05 14.71
N THR A 33 10.02 0.64 13.93
CA THR A 33 8.61 0.24 13.88
C THR A 33 8.16 0.00 12.44
N THR A 34 7.07 -0.74 12.29
CA THR A 34 6.27 -0.76 11.05
C THR A 34 4.80 -0.65 11.42
N SER A 35 3.94 -0.32 10.47
CA SER A 35 2.51 -0.18 10.71
C SER A 35 1.66 -0.79 9.61
N SER A 36 0.39 -1.09 9.91
CA SER A 36 -0.56 -1.59 8.92
C SER A 36 -0.83 -0.59 7.78
N ILE A 37 -0.50 0.70 7.97
CA ILE A 37 -0.52 1.75 6.94
C ILE A 37 0.65 1.60 5.96
N GLN A 38 1.84 1.25 6.47
CA GLN A 38 3.07 1.10 5.67
C GLN A 38 3.18 -0.28 5.01
N GLU A 39 2.62 -1.32 5.64
CA GLU A 39 2.70 -2.69 5.16
C GLU A 39 1.84 -2.94 3.91
N ALA A 40 2.44 -3.51 2.85
CA ALA A 40 1.74 -3.79 1.60
C ALA A 40 0.55 -4.76 1.76
N HIS A 41 0.65 -5.70 2.69
CA HIS A 41 -0.41 -6.64 3.04
C HIS A 41 -1.31 -6.17 4.18
N ARG A 42 -1.11 -4.95 4.69
CA ARG A 42 -1.94 -4.33 5.75
C ARG A 42 -2.03 -5.25 6.96
N LEU A 43 -3.24 -5.48 7.48
CA LEU A 43 -3.47 -6.44 8.57
C LEU A 43 -2.90 -7.83 8.33
N ASN A 44 -2.84 -8.31 7.08
CA ASN A 44 -2.32 -9.65 6.76
C ASN A 44 -0.78 -9.72 6.69
N SER A 45 -0.09 -8.61 6.95
CA SER A 45 1.37 -8.61 7.08
C SER A 45 1.83 -9.69 8.07
N PRO A 46 2.90 -10.45 7.78
CA PRO A 46 3.43 -11.44 8.72
C PRO A 46 3.90 -10.83 10.04
N TYR A 47 4.19 -9.52 10.07
CA TYR A 47 4.55 -8.81 11.31
C TYR A 47 3.33 -8.52 12.20
N ILE A 48 2.12 -8.59 11.62
CA ILE A 48 0.86 -8.23 12.28
C ILE A 48 0.02 -9.49 12.54
N ILE A 49 -0.42 -10.20 11.50
CA ILE A 49 -1.42 -11.28 11.63
C ILE A 49 -0.91 -12.53 12.35
N ASN A 50 0.41 -12.69 12.47
CA ASN A 50 1.01 -13.81 13.20
C ASN A 50 0.96 -13.61 14.72
N ASP A 51 0.55 -12.43 15.21
CA ASP A 51 0.23 -12.27 16.63
C ASP A 51 -0.98 -13.16 17.00
N PRO A 52 -0.82 -14.15 17.91
CA PRO A 52 -1.88 -15.11 18.20
C PRO A 52 -3.15 -14.47 18.76
N THR A 53 -3.00 -13.36 19.51
CA THR A 53 -4.12 -12.65 20.12
C THR A 53 -4.95 -11.96 19.05
N LEU A 54 -4.30 -11.25 18.13
CA LEU A 54 -4.95 -10.62 16.99
C LEU A 54 -5.60 -11.66 16.08
N HIS A 55 -4.88 -12.73 15.77
CA HIS A 55 -5.35 -13.82 14.92
C HIS A 55 -6.64 -14.43 15.48
N GLN A 56 -6.63 -14.81 16.76
CA GLN A 56 -7.81 -15.37 17.42
C GLN A 56 -8.96 -14.36 17.50
N ALA A 57 -8.66 -13.09 17.80
CA ALA A 57 -9.69 -12.07 17.91
C ALA A 57 -10.38 -11.73 16.56
N ILE A 58 -9.73 -12.00 15.43
CA ILE A 58 -10.37 -11.94 14.10
C ILE A 58 -11.26 -13.16 13.88
N ILE A 59 -10.78 -14.36 14.21
CA ILE A 59 -11.58 -15.60 14.12
C ILE A 59 -12.85 -15.47 14.96
N ASP A 60 -12.74 -15.04 16.21
CA ASP A 60 -13.86 -14.91 17.14
C ASP A 60 -14.89 -13.89 16.64
N ALA A 61 -14.42 -12.79 16.04
CA ALA A 61 -15.30 -11.76 15.50
C ALA A 61 -16.05 -12.21 14.24
N VAL A 62 -15.44 -13.09 13.44
CA VAL A 62 -16.05 -13.66 12.22
C VAL A 62 -16.95 -14.87 12.54
N GLY A 63 -16.62 -15.63 13.60
CA GLY A 63 -17.35 -16.81 14.07
C GLY A 63 -17.10 -18.06 13.24
N ASN A 64 -17.39 -18.03 11.93
CA ASN A 64 -17.23 -19.16 11.00
C ASN A 64 -16.28 -18.81 9.84
N PRO A 65 -14.97 -18.73 10.08
CA PRO A 65 -14.01 -18.33 9.05
C PRO A 65 -13.87 -19.36 7.92
N GLU A 66 -13.99 -20.65 8.24
CA GLU A 66 -13.65 -21.77 7.33
C GLU A 66 -14.85 -22.44 6.64
N SER A 67 -16.08 -22.25 7.11
CA SER A 67 -17.26 -22.95 6.56
C SER A 67 -18.54 -22.12 6.60
N GLY A 68 -19.57 -22.55 5.86
CA GLY A 68 -20.87 -21.90 5.79
C GLY A 68 -20.87 -20.55 5.04
N PRO A 69 -21.97 -19.79 5.07
CA PRO A 69 -22.03 -18.42 4.55
C PRO A 69 -21.15 -17.47 5.36
N LEU A 70 -20.34 -16.62 4.69
CA LEU A 70 -19.54 -15.58 5.35
C LEU A 70 -20.40 -14.33 5.52
N ASP A 71 -20.56 -13.84 6.76
CA ASP A 71 -21.10 -12.50 6.97
C ASP A 71 -19.99 -11.47 6.75
N ILE A 72 -20.04 -10.79 5.62
CA ILE A 72 -19.07 -9.75 5.29
C ILE A 72 -19.13 -8.56 6.26
N ARG A 73 -20.27 -8.33 6.92
CA ARG A 73 -20.46 -7.19 7.83
C ARG A 73 -19.74 -7.41 9.15
N THR A 74 -19.69 -8.65 9.66
CA THR A 74 -18.92 -8.97 10.86
C THR A 74 -17.44 -8.83 10.57
N LEU A 75 -16.96 -9.32 9.42
CA LEU A 75 -15.58 -9.10 8.98
C LEU A 75 -15.26 -7.60 8.82
N ALA A 76 -16.11 -6.84 8.13
CA ALA A 76 -15.92 -5.40 7.95
C ALA A 76 -15.84 -4.67 9.29
N ARG A 77 -16.70 -5.02 10.27
CA ARG A 77 -16.68 -4.44 11.62
C ARG A 77 -15.40 -4.81 12.38
N ALA A 78 -14.98 -6.06 12.29
CA ALA A 78 -13.76 -6.55 12.94
C ALA A 78 -12.52 -5.83 12.42
N VAL A 79 -12.43 -5.63 11.10
CA VAL A 79 -11.34 -4.90 10.44
C VAL A 79 -11.43 -3.42 10.75
N PHE A 80 -12.61 -2.80 10.67
CA PHE A 80 -12.79 -1.36 10.91
C PHE A 80 -12.31 -0.90 12.29
N GLN A 81 -12.49 -1.74 13.32
CA GLN A 81 -12.04 -1.44 14.69
C GLN A 81 -10.51 -1.53 14.86
N ARG A 82 -9.79 -2.12 13.91
CA ARG A 82 -8.35 -2.40 14.01
C ARG A 82 -7.52 -1.63 12.99
N ASP A 83 -8.06 -1.49 11.78
CA ASP A 83 -7.42 -0.84 10.65
C ASP A 83 -8.48 -0.29 9.68
N VAL A 84 -8.74 1.02 9.77
CA VAL A 84 -9.68 1.70 8.89
C VAL A 84 -9.15 1.75 7.45
N GLY A 85 -7.83 1.84 7.28
CA GLY A 85 -7.19 1.82 5.96
C GLY A 85 -7.41 0.50 5.22
N ALA A 86 -7.41 -0.62 5.93
CA ALA A 86 -7.71 -1.95 5.39
C ALA A 86 -9.16 -2.09 4.89
N VAL A 87 -10.13 -1.43 5.55
CA VAL A 87 -11.50 -1.36 5.01
C VAL A 87 -11.52 -0.54 3.72
N LEU A 88 -10.81 0.59 3.69
CA LEU A 88 -10.87 1.50 2.56
C LEU A 88 -10.19 0.94 1.30
N HIS A 89 -9.01 0.35 1.47
CA HIS A 89 -8.18 -0.12 0.38
C HIS A 89 -8.26 -1.63 0.15
N GLY A 90 -9.17 -2.31 0.87
CA GLY A 90 -9.34 -3.74 0.85
C GLY A 90 -8.22 -4.51 1.56
N VAL A 91 -8.55 -5.71 1.99
CA VAL A 91 -7.61 -6.62 2.64
C VAL A 91 -8.00 -8.06 2.33
N PHE A 92 -6.99 -8.90 2.13
CA PHE A 92 -7.17 -10.35 2.05
C PHE A 92 -6.44 -10.95 3.26
N LEU A 93 -7.16 -11.66 4.11
CA LEU A 93 -6.66 -12.28 5.35
C LEU A 93 -6.49 -13.78 5.15
N GLU A 94 -5.79 -14.19 4.08
CA GLU A 94 -5.65 -15.59 3.70
C GLU A 94 -4.90 -16.44 4.74
N LYS A 95 -4.07 -15.80 5.59
CA LYS A 95 -3.39 -16.48 6.70
C LYS A 95 -4.32 -16.82 7.86
N VAL A 96 -5.48 -16.17 7.93
CA VAL A 96 -6.54 -16.52 8.89
C VAL A 96 -7.45 -17.57 8.27
N ALA A 97 -7.99 -17.29 7.08
CA ALA A 97 -8.79 -18.21 6.28
C ALA A 97 -8.86 -17.74 4.82
N GLY A 98 -8.76 -18.66 3.86
CA GLY A 98 -8.60 -18.37 2.42
C GLY A 98 -9.75 -17.63 1.73
N ARG A 99 -10.82 -17.30 2.46
CA ARG A 99 -12.04 -16.62 1.97
C ARG A 99 -12.30 -15.27 2.67
N LEU A 100 -11.52 -14.90 3.67
CA LEU A 100 -11.72 -13.63 4.39
C LEU A 100 -11.12 -12.48 3.60
N ARG A 101 -11.97 -11.80 2.83
CA ARG A 101 -11.55 -10.71 1.96
C ARG A 101 -12.54 -9.56 2.01
N LEU A 102 -12.01 -8.35 2.19
CA LEU A 102 -12.72 -7.11 1.91
C LEU A 102 -12.25 -6.56 0.56
N GLN A 103 -13.19 -6.26 -0.33
CA GLN A 103 -12.90 -5.55 -1.56
C GLN A 103 -12.55 -4.08 -1.30
N ARG A 104 -11.87 -3.45 -2.25
CA ARG A 104 -11.42 -2.07 -2.10
C ARG A 104 -12.61 -1.12 -2.26
N LEU A 105 -12.81 -0.22 -1.32
CA LEU A 105 -13.76 0.89 -1.47
C LEU A 105 -13.17 1.99 -2.34
N LEU A 106 -11.92 2.39 -2.08
CA LEU A 106 -11.19 3.38 -2.87
C LEU A 106 -10.23 2.68 -3.82
N SER A 107 -10.49 2.86 -5.12
CA SER A 107 -9.61 2.41 -6.19
C SER A 107 -9.05 3.59 -6.95
N SER A 108 -7.77 3.49 -7.32
CA SER A 108 -7.12 4.48 -8.17
C SER A 108 -6.13 3.83 -9.12
N PHE A 109 -5.92 4.43 -10.28
CA PHE A 109 -4.89 4.03 -11.23
C PHE A 109 -4.50 5.23 -12.10
N ILE A 110 -3.33 5.16 -12.72
CA ILE A 110 -2.83 6.16 -13.64
C ILE A 110 -2.67 5.51 -15.00
N GLU A 111 -3.22 6.15 -16.01
CA GLU A 111 -3.18 5.73 -17.40
C GLU A 111 -2.40 6.75 -18.22
N ALA A 112 -1.55 6.26 -19.11
CA ALA A 112 -0.82 7.07 -20.07
C ALA A 112 -1.28 6.71 -21.49
N GLU A 113 -1.68 7.72 -22.26
CA GLU A 113 -2.16 7.59 -23.65
C GLU A 113 -1.08 8.09 -24.62
N ASP A 114 -0.97 7.44 -25.78
CA ASP A 114 0.00 7.73 -26.85
C ASP A 114 1.45 7.80 -26.33
N ILE A 115 1.90 6.70 -25.74
CA ILE A 115 3.24 6.57 -25.19
C ILE A 115 4.28 6.42 -26.30
N THR A 116 5.43 7.08 -26.15
CA THR A 116 6.57 6.97 -27.08
C THR A 116 7.87 6.82 -26.30
N PRO A 117 8.78 5.90 -26.70
CA PRO A 117 10.10 5.82 -26.11
C PRO A 117 10.97 7.02 -26.54
N VAL A 118 11.69 7.61 -25.60
CA VAL A 118 12.69 8.66 -25.83
C VAL A 118 14.03 8.12 -25.36
N THR A 119 14.96 7.97 -26.28
CA THR A 119 16.31 7.49 -25.96
C THR A 119 17.25 8.68 -25.82
N SER A 120 18.00 8.71 -24.72
CA SER A 120 19.00 9.73 -24.42
C SER A 120 20.31 9.07 -23.99
N GLY A 121 21.42 9.81 -24.11
CA GLY A 121 22.71 9.41 -23.56
C GLY A 121 22.89 9.95 -22.14
N GLY A 122 23.59 9.22 -21.30
CA GLY A 122 24.12 9.73 -20.04
C GLY A 122 25.57 9.33 -19.83
N VAL A 123 26.21 9.96 -18.87
CA VAL A 123 27.60 9.69 -18.51
C VAL A 123 27.69 9.46 -17.01
N LYS A 124 28.34 8.37 -16.61
CA LYS A 124 28.88 8.23 -15.27
C LYS A 124 30.21 8.97 -15.29
N LEU A 125 30.28 10.07 -14.55
CA LEU A 125 31.46 10.92 -14.53
C LEU A 125 32.29 10.60 -13.28
N ASP A 126 33.48 10.04 -13.48
CA ASP A 126 34.49 9.90 -12.44
C ASP A 126 35.38 11.15 -12.46
N ARG A 127 35.26 11.95 -11.40
CA ARG A 127 36.02 13.20 -11.25
C ARG A 127 37.43 12.98 -10.72
N VAL A 128 37.69 11.82 -10.13
CA VAL A 128 38.94 11.50 -9.42
C VAL A 128 39.85 10.68 -10.33
N ASP A 129 39.30 9.68 -11.01
CA ASP A 129 40.02 8.91 -12.02
C ASP A 129 39.18 8.76 -13.30
N PRO A 130 39.16 9.80 -14.17
CA PRO A 130 38.40 9.78 -15.42
C PRO A 130 38.82 8.66 -16.38
N SER A 131 40.06 8.18 -16.25
CA SER A 131 40.70 7.15 -17.09
C SER A 131 40.75 5.77 -16.45
N GLY A 132 40.15 5.61 -15.27
CA GLY A 132 40.25 4.38 -14.49
C GLY A 132 39.53 3.20 -15.11
N ASP A 133 39.82 2.00 -14.60
CA ASP A 133 39.22 0.77 -15.08
C ASP A 133 37.70 0.73 -14.83
N ALA A 134 36.93 0.80 -15.92
CA ALA A 134 35.48 0.75 -15.93
C ALA A 134 34.91 -0.53 -15.30
N ALA A 135 35.59 -1.67 -15.46
CA ALA A 135 35.15 -2.95 -14.91
C ALA A 135 35.25 -2.99 -13.37
N ALA A 136 36.25 -2.31 -12.82
CA ALA A 136 36.41 -2.10 -11.38
C ALA A 136 35.54 -0.95 -10.83
N GLY A 137 34.81 -0.25 -11.71
CA GLY A 137 33.90 0.83 -11.33
C GLY A 137 34.53 2.23 -11.31
N TYR A 138 35.72 2.42 -11.88
CA TYR A 138 36.33 3.74 -12.09
C TYR A 138 36.02 4.26 -13.50
N GLY A 139 36.51 5.45 -13.83
CA GLY A 139 36.48 5.97 -15.19
C GLY A 139 35.13 6.53 -15.61
N ASN A 140 35.17 7.29 -16.70
CA ASN A 140 33.96 7.81 -17.34
C ASN A 140 33.30 6.75 -18.21
N ILE A 141 32.00 6.50 -18.01
CA ILE A 141 31.24 5.51 -18.79
C ILE A 141 30.04 6.19 -19.44
N LEU A 142 30.01 6.19 -20.77
CA LEU A 142 28.83 6.57 -21.56
C LEU A 142 27.84 5.41 -21.55
N PHE A 143 26.56 5.70 -21.32
CA PHE A 143 25.49 4.72 -21.41
C PHE A 143 24.26 5.33 -22.08
N SER A 144 23.42 4.49 -22.68
CA SER A 144 22.10 4.90 -23.17
C SER A 144 21.05 4.72 -22.07
N ARG A 145 20.09 5.64 -22.02
CA ARG A 145 18.86 5.52 -21.24
C ARG A 145 17.66 5.59 -22.19
N THR A 146 16.63 4.82 -21.92
CA THR A 146 15.34 4.95 -22.59
C THR A 146 14.30 5.31 -21.55
N GLU A 147 13.70 6.48 -21.74
CA GLU A 147 12.57 6.98 -20.96
C GLU A 147 11.30 6.90 -21.81
N PHE A 148 10.15 7.13 -21.19
CA PHE A 148 8.86 7.10 -21.87
C PHE A 148 8.14 8.41 -21.63
N VAL A 149 7.71 9.04 -22.72
CA VAL A 149 6.82 10.20 -22.70
C VAL A 149 5.44 9.78 -23.15
N ALA A 150 4.42 10.52 -22.73
CA ALA A 150 3.03 10.28 -23.10
C ALA A 150 2.38 11.61 -23.49
N ARG A 151 1.50 11.59 -24.50
CA ARG A 151 0.73 12.79 -24.87
C ARG A 151 -0.22 13.19 -23.74
N ARG A 152 -0.78 12.21 -23.04
CA ARG A 152 -1.72 12.44 -21.94
C ARG A 152 -1.49 11.44 -20.81
N ILE A 153 -1.54 11.93 -19.58
CA ILE A 153 -1.53 11.11 -18.38
C ILE A 153 -2.77 11.47 -17.56
N ARG A 154 -3.54 10.47 -17.12
CA ARG A 154 -4.77 10.63 -16.36
C ARG A 154 -4.74 9.76 -15.12
N ALA A 155 -4.99 10.36 -13.96
CA ALA A 155 -5.26 9.62 -12.73
C ALA A 155 -6.78 9.46 -12.56
N TYR A 156 -7.23 8.23 -12.37
CA TYR A 156 -8.62 7.91 -12.10
C TYR A 156 -8.78 7.51 -10.63
N PHE A 157 -9.87 7.96 -10.01
CA PHE A 157 -10.24 7.63 -8.64
C PHE A 157 -11.71 7.23 -8.59
N ASN A 158 -12.03 6.14 -7.90
CA ASN A 158 -13.39 5.68 -7.71
C ASN A 158 -13.61 5.24 -6.26
N LEU A 159 -14.64 5.79 -5.63
CA LEU A 159 -15.12 5.38 -4.31
C LEU A 159 -16.43 4.60 -4.47
N ASP A 160 -16.42 3.32 -4.10
CA ASP A 160 -17.61 2.47 -4.15
C ASP A 160 -18.52 2.70 -2.93
N CYS A 161 -19.44 3.65 -3.08
CA CYS A 161 -20.42 3.95 -2.05
C CYS A 161 -21.44 2.82 -1.81
N ALA A 162 -21.66 1.93 -2.78
CA ALA A 162 -22.61 0.83 -2.62
C ALA A 162 -22.02 -0.25 -1.70
N THR A 163 -20.78 -0.64 -1.94
CA THR A 163 -20.04 -1.57 -1.07
C THR A 163 -19.87 -0.99 0.33
N MET A 164 -19.51 0.30 0.44
CA MET A 164 -19.37 0.98 1.73
C MET A 164 -20.67 0.91 2.56
N ARG A 165 -21.84 1.07 1.93
CA ARG A 165 -23.13 0.86 2.59
C ARG A 165 -23.38 -0.61 2.92
N GLY A 166 -23.01 -1.52 2.02
CA GLY A 166 -23.13 -2.97 2.20
C GLY A 166 -22.40 -3.52 3.42
N TYR A 167 -21.31 -2.89 3.85
CA TYR A 167 -20.61 -3.25 5.09
C TYR A 167 -21.40 -2.98 6.37
N GLY A 168 -22.42 -2.11 6.34
CA GLY A 168 -23.31 -1.92 7.49
C GLY A 168 -22.61 -1.38 8.75
N LEU A 169 -21.56 -0.56 8.58
CA LEU A 169 -20.76 0.01 9.68
C LEU A 169 -21.45 1.19 10.41
N GLY A 170 -22.56 1.69 9.87
CA GLY A 170 -23.28 2.86 10.39
C GLY A 170 -22.85 4.19 9.75
N GLU A 171 -23.61 5.24 10.03
CA GLU A 171 -23.46 6.54 9.38
C GLU A 171 -22.13 7.23 9.72
N ALA A 172 -21.72 7.20 10.99
CA ALA A 172 -20.45 7.79 11.43
C ALA A 172 -19.25 7.20 10.66
N ALA A 173 -19.22 5.87 10.53
CA ALA A 173 -18.19 5.17 9.78
C ALA A 173 -18.22 5.53 8.28
N GLN A 174 -19.41 5.64 7.67
CA GLN A 174 -19.52 6.04 6.26
C GLN A 174 -19.02 7.46 6.02
N ARG A 175 -19.33 8.40 6.92
CA ARG A 175 -18.81 9.78 6.87
C ARG A 175 -17.30 9.81 7.01
N LEU A 176 -16.74 9.06 7.97
CA LEU A 176 -15.29 8.94 8.15
C LEU A 176 -14.62 8.35 6.92
N LEU A 177 -15.11 7.23 6.39
CA LEU A 177 -14.53 6.56 5.21
C LEU A 177 -14.59 7.47 3.97
N THR A 178 -15.68 8.23 3.80
CA THR A 178 -15.82 9.20 2.70
C THR A 178 -14.83 10.35 2.85
N ALA A 179 -14.77 10.98 4.03
CA ALA A 179 -13.84 12.07 4.31
C ALA A 179 -12.38 11.62 4.16
N LEU A 180 -12.04 10.45 4.68
CA LEU A 180 -10.69 9.86 4.57
C LEU A 180 -10.33 9.57 3.10
N SER A 181 -11.29 9.11 2.29
CA SER A 181 -11.08 8.91 0.85
C SER A 181 -10.74 10.21 0.14
N LEU A 182 -11.54 11.24 0.38
CA LEU A 182 -11.35 12.56 -0.22
C LEU A 182 -10.04 13.20 0.25
N TYR A 183 -9.74 13.12 1.55
CA TYR A 183 -8.45 13.54 2.12
C TYR A 183 -7.29 12.90 1.37
N LYS A 184 -7.28 11.57 1.24
CA LYS A 184 -6.19 10.84 0.57
C LYS A 184 -6.02 11.25 -0.88
N VAL A 185 -7.12 11.43 -1.62
CA VAL A 185 -7.08 11.85 -3.03
C VAL A 185 -6.55 13.27 -3.15
N LEU A 186 -7.15 14.23 -2.43
CA LEU A 186 -6.77 15.63 -2.47
C LEU A 186 -5.32 15.84 -2.03
N LYS A 187 -4.91 15.20 -0.92
CA LYS A 187 -3.55 15.35 -0.38
C LYS A 187 -2.50 14.79 -1.34
N VAL A 188 -2.77 13.67 -2.02
CA VAL A 188 -1.86 13.13 -3.04
C VAL A 188 -1.77 14.04 -4.26
N LEU A 189 -2.86 14.69 -4.67
CA LEU A 189 -2.86 15.62 -5.79
C LEU A 189 -2.19 16.96 -5.45
N ASP A 190 -2.23 17.37 -4.18
CA ASP A 190 -1.62 18.61 -3.65
C ASP A 190 -0.11 18.48 -3.39
N SER A 191 0.36 17.31 -2.93
CA SER A 191 1.76 17.09 -2.54
C SER A 191 2.71 16.72 -3.71
N GLY A 192 2.19 16.61 -4.93
CA GLY A 192 2.96 16.16 -6.10
C GLY A 192 3.15 14.64 -6.14
N LEU A 193 3.20 14.09 -7.36
CA LEU A 193 3.24 12.63 -7.60
C LEU A 193 4.62 12.19 -8.12
N HIS A 194 5.60 12.08 -7.22
CA HIS A 194 6.90 11.46 -7.54
C HIS A 194 6.79 9.92 -7.50
N LEU A 195 6.43 9.32 -8.64
CA LEU A 195 6.13 7.88 -8.70
C LEU A 195 7.34 7.01 -9.00
N ARG A 196 8.27 7.55 -9.80
CA ARG A 196 9.52 6.91 -10.22
C ARG A 196 10.56 7.98 -10.48
N THR A 197 11.83 7.59 -10.53
CA THR A 197 12.95 8.45 -10.90
C THR A 197 12.63 9.22 -12.19
N ALA A 198 12.88 10.53 -12.18
CA ALA A 198 12.61 11.46 -13.30
C ALA A 198 11.14 11.56 -13.75
N CYS A 199 10.18 11.25 -12.87
CA CYS A 199 8.76 11.41 -13.14
C CYS A 199 8.07 12.14 -11.99
N ASP A 200 8.07 13.47 -12.12
CA ASP A 200 7.34 14.40 -11.25
C ASP A 200 6.06 14.81 -11.97
N LEU A 201 4.91 14.47 -11.39
CA LEU A 201 3.61 14.77 -11.96
C LEU A 201 2.87 15.77 -11.07
N ASP A 202 2.37 16.83 -11.70
CA ASP A 202 1.47 17.81 -11.08
C ASP A 202 0.06 17.70 -11.67
N ALA A 203 -0.94 17.80 -10.80
CA ALA A 203 -2.33 17.74 -11.20
C ALA A 203 -2.75 19.06 -11.88
N GLN A 204 -2.99 19.02 -13.20
CA GLN A 204 -3.42 20.21 -13.95
C GLN A 204 -4.92 20.44 -13.93
N THR A 205 -5.71 19.36 -14.06
CA THR A 205 -7.17 19.42 -14.13
C THR A 205 -7.78 18.28 -13.32
N LEU A 206 -8.82 18.59 -12.55
CA LEU A 206 -9.60 17.62 -11.79
C LEU A 206 -11.05 17.69 -12.23
N THR A 207 -11.62 16.54 -12.61
CA THR A 207 -13.00 16.45 -13.06
C THR A 207 -13.75 15.46 -12.19
N VAL A 208 -14.85 15.90 -11.58
CA VAL A 208 -15.74 15.02 -10.83
C VAL A 208 -16.88 14.57 -11.73
N THR A 209 -16.92 13.29 -12.06
CA THR A 209 -18.00 12.72 -12.88
C THR A 209 -19.29 12.58 -12.08
N ARG A 210 -19.21 12.12 -10.82
CA ARG A 210 -20.35 11.95 -9.91
C ARG A 210 -19.91 12.13 -8.44
N PRO A 211 -20.71 12.78 -7.58
CA PRO A 211 -21.94 13.52 -7.92
C PRO A 211 -21.63 14.81 -8.71
N ALA A 212 -22.58 15.26 -9.53
CA ALA A 212 -22.41 16.50 -10.28
C ALA A 212 -22.38 17.72 -9.33
N GLY A 213 -21.55 18.71 -9.66
CA GLY A 213 -21.43 19.96 -8.89
C GLY A 213 -20.54 19.88 -7.65
N LEU A 214 -20.00 18.70 -7.31
CA LEU A 214 -18.98 18.59 -6.26
C LEU A 214 -17.66 19.17 -6.78
N THR A 215 -17.17 20.19 -6.08
CA THR A 215 -15.85 20.78 -6.32
C THR A 215 -14.85 20.16 -5.36
N LEU A 216 -13.71 19.73 -5.88
CA LEU A 216 -12.61 19.15 -5.11
C LEU A 216 -11.43 20.11 -5.21
N ASP A 217 -11.23 20.94 -4.19
CA ASP A 217 -10.20 21.96 -4.15
C ASP A 217 -9.44 21.95 -2.81
N VAL A 218 -8.47 22.86 -2.69
CA VAL A 218 -7.64 23.02 -1.50
C VAL A 218 -8.44 23.51 -0.28
N ALA A 219 -9.56 24.22 -0.49
CA ALA A 219 -10.43 24.66 0.59
C ALA A 219 -11.16 23.46 1.21
N LEU A 220 -11.69 22.56 0.37
CA LEU A 220 -12.27 21.31 0.84
C LEU A 220 -11.25 20.43 1.57
N LEU A 221 -10.00 20.39 1.10
CA LEU A 221 -8.94 19.66 1.81
C LEU A 221 -8.75 20.19 3.23
N ALA A 222 -8.65 21.52 3.39
CA ALA A 222 -8.51 22.16 4.70
C ALA A 222 -9.72 21.88 5.62
N ASP A 223 -10.94 21.95 5.07
CA ASP A 223 -12.17 21.63 5.81
C ASP A 223 -12.19 20.17 6.28
N ILE A 224 -11.74 19.24 5.42
CA ILE A 224 -11.62 17.81 5.76
C ILE A 224 -10.58 17.60 6.85
N GLU A 225 -9.40 18.22 6.75
CA GLU A 225 -8.34 18.12 7.76
C GLU A 225 -8.82 18.57 9.15
N GLN A 226 -9.63 19.63 9.21
CA GLN A 226 -10.23 20.11 10.46
C GLN A 226 -11.36 19.19 10.98
N THR A 227 -12.09 18.55 10.08
CA THR A 227 -13.27 17.75 10.43
C THR A 227 -12.92 16.30 10.80
N LEU A 228 -11.82 15.76 10.27
CA LEU A 228 -11.38 14.37 10.47
C LEU A 228 -11.30 13.96 11.96
N PRO A 229 -10.69 14.73 12.88
CA PRO A 229 -10.63 14.36 14.29
C PRO A 229 -12.02 14.15 14.93
N THR A 230 -12.98 14.99 14.56
CA THR A 230 -14.37 14.89 15.02
C THR A 230 -15.04 13.63 14.47
N LEU A 231 -14.81 13.29 13.20
CA LEU A 231 -15.35 12.07 12.58
C LEU A 231 -14.75 10.79 13.18
N ILE A 232 -13.46 10.80 13.49
CA ILE A 232 -12.77 9.70 14.17
C ILE A 232 -13.39 9.51 15.56
N THR A 233 -13.55 10.60 16.31
CA THR A 233 -14.17 10.56 17.66
C THR A 233 -15.60 10.03 17.60
N ALA A 234 -16.39 10.46 16.62
CA ALA A 234 -17.78 10.01 16.45
C ALA A 234 -17.93 8.51 16.16
N CYS A 235 -16.88 7.84 15.67
CA CYS A 235 -16.88 6.39 15.45
C CYS A 235 -16.67 5.58 16.73
N GLY A 236 -16.24 6.20 17.82
CA GLY A 236 -16.19 5.56 19.14
C GLY A 236 -15.21 4.38 19.24
N PHE A 237 -14.02 4.47 18.64
CA PHE A 237 -13.01 3.39 18.64
C PHE A 237 -12.43 3.04 20.02
N GLY A 238 -12.75 3.81 21.06
CA GLY A 238 -12.27 3.60 22.43
C GLY A 238 -10.83 4.07 22.68
N ALA A 239 -10.31 3.78 23.88
CA ALA A 239 -9.00 4.28 24.34
C ALA A 239 -7.77 3.65 23.63
N HIS A 240 -7.97 2.55 22.91
CA HIS A 240 -6.91 1.80 22.23
C HIS A 240 -7.15 1.69 20.72
N ALA A 241 -7.53 2.81 20.09
CA ALA A 241 -7.71 2.85 18.64
C ALA A 241 -6.43 2.41 17.90
N VAL A 242 -5.25 2.80 18.40
CA VAL A 242 -3.96 2.34 17.88
C VAL A 242 -3.50 1.12 18.67
N MET A 243 -3.47 -0.03 18.01
CA MET A 243 -2.97 -1.27 18.60
C MET A 243 -1.45 -1.35 18.45
N ARG A 244 -0.74 -1.65 19.53
CA ARG A 244 0.71 -1.84 19.53
C ARG A 244 1.05 -3.32 19.75
N LEU A 245 1.81 -3.89 18.83
CA LEU A 245 2.31 -5.26 18.88
C LEU A 245 3.84 -5.25 18.96
N LYS A 246 4.42 -6.36 19.44
CA LYS A 246 5.86 -6.62 19.33
C LYS A 246 6.07 -7.67 18.26
N ALA A 247 6.99 -7.41 17.33
CA ALA A 247 7.29 -8.37 16.28
C ALA A 247 7.77 -9.69 16.90
N ALA A 248 7.14 -10.78 16.50
CA ALA A 248 7.73 -12.09 16.71
C ALA A 248 9.10 -12.09 16.01
N SER A 249 10.17 -12.49 16.73
CA SER A 249 11.51 -12.58 16.16
C SER A 249 11.42 -13.33 14.83
N ALA A 250 11.75 -12.67 13.71
CA ALA A 250 11.62 -13.25 12.39
C ALA A 250 12.29 -14.64 12.39
N PRO A 251 11.63 -15.70 11.90
CA PRO A 251 12.29 -16.99 11.79
C PRO A 251 13.52 -16.79 10.90
N ARG A 252 14.72 -16.98 11.47
CA ARG A 252 15.96 -17.03 10.69
C ARG A 252 15.73 -18.00 9.54
N LYS A 253 15.89 -17.55 8.30
CA LYS A 253 15.89 -18.45 7.13
C LYS A 253 16.86 -19.59 7.47
N ARG A 254 16.35 -20.82 7.59
CA ARG A 254 17.23 -21.99 7.52
C ARG A 254 17.92 -21.90 6.17
N ALA A 255 19.25 -21.84 6.18
CA ALA A 255 20.03 -21.93 4.97
C ALA A 255 19.54 -23.15 4.18
N ARG A 256 19.20 -22.95 2.90
CA ARG A 256 18.99 -24.07 1.97
C ARG A 256 20.32 -24.83 1.95
N THR A 257 20.39 -25.96 2.63
CA THR A 257 21.43 -26.95 2.37
C THR A 257 21.22 -27.42 0.94
N SER A 258 22.07 -26.94 0.02
CA SER A 258 22.22 -27.51 -1.31
C SER A 258 22.62 -28.96 -1.14
N ARG A 259 21.67 -29.88 -1.34
CA ARG A 259 22.04 -31.26 -1.66
C ARG A 259 22.62 -31.21 -3.07
N ASN A 260 23.93 -31.33 -3.16
CA ASN A 260 24.62 -31.68 -4.41
C ASN A 260 24.08 -33.05 -4.84
N SER A 261 23.27 -33.08 -5.88
CA SER A 261 23.13 -34.27 -6.71
C SER A 261 24.32 -34.28 -7.69
N PRO A 262 25.03 -35.41 -7.87
CA PRO A 262 26.11 -35.48 -8.85
C PRO A 262 25.52 -35.41 -10.28
N PRO A 263 26.31 -34.94 -11.27
CA PRO A 263 25.87 -34.91 -12.65
C PRO A 263 25.71 -36.34 -13.17
N GLU A 264 24.57 -36.65 -13.78
CA GLU A 264 24.41 -37.86 -14.58
C GLU A 264 25.33 -37.80 -15.78
N ASP A 265 26.05 -38.90 -15.97
CA ASP A 265 27.06 -39.13 -16.99
C ASP A 265 26.53 -38.87 -18.41
N ALA A 266 27.39 -38.24 -19.20
CA ALA A 266 27.25 -38.13 -20.64
C ALA A 266 27.39 -39.53 -21.28
N THR A 267 26.35 -39.97 -22.01
CA THR A 267 26.48 -41.05 -22.99
C THR A 267 26.99 -40.46 -24.32
N PRO A 268 28.06 -41.03 -24.91
CA PRO A 268 28.62 -40.54 -26.17
C PRO A 268 27.82 -41.03 -27.38
N GLU A 269 27.81 -40.18 -28.42
CA GLU A 269 27.36 -40.47 -29.77
C GLU A 269 28.19 -41.58 -30.44
N GLU A 270 27.51 -42.57 -31.01
CA GLU A 270 27.85 -43.35 -32.22
C GLU A 270 26.48 -43.81 -32.78
N GLY A 271 26.12 -43.81 -34.05
CA GLY A 271 26.76 -43.59 -35.34
C GLY A 271 25.75 -44.06 -36.40
N ASP A 272 25.81 -43.45 -37.59
CA ASP A 272 25.03 -43.64 -38.83
C ASP A 272 24.32 -44.99 -39.10
N ALA A 273 23.13 -44.94 -39.72
CA ALA A 273 22.88 -45.43 -41.09
C ALA A 273 21.38 -45.45 -41.47
N GLU A 274 21.13 -44.97 -42.70
CA GLU A 274 19.92 -45.02 -43.57
C GLU A 274 18.68 -44.16 -43.26
#